data_AF-A0A5N7RVM6-F1
#
_entry.id   AF-A0A5N7RVM6-F1
#
_cell.length_a   1.000
_cell.length_b   1.000
_cell.length_c   1.000
_cell.angle_alpha   90.00
_cell.angle_beta   90.00
_cell.angle_gamma   90.00
#
_symmetry.space_group_name_H-M   'P 1'
#
loop_
_entity.id
_entity.type
_entity.pdbx_description
1 polymer ?
#
loop_
_entity_poly.entity_id
_entity_poly.type
_entity_poly.pdbx_seq_one_letter_code
_entity_poly.pdbx_strand_id
1 'polypeptide(L)'
;MATHKLPVYPADHPVALALCAMFSSLDTGRELIETLADTAERVGVPFGSERFDEAAAMAGIPYCRSLDLYLDRQTQREAEALPFHLAHLALTH
;
A
#
# COMPACT_ATOMS: atom_id res chain seq x y z
N MET A 1 3.33 1.28 -18.84
CA MET A 1 4.34 0.21 -18.94
C MET A 1 3.60 -1.11 -18.95
N ALA A 2 3.84 -1.99 -19.93
CA ALA A 2 3.19 -3.28 -20.00
C ALA A 2 3.71 -4.17 -18.85
N THR A 3 2.90 -4.37 -17.81
CA THR A 3 3.18 -5.36 -16.77
C THR A 3 2.96 -6.74 -17.38
N HIS A 4 4.05 -7.37 -17.81
CA HIS A 4 4.01 -8.77 -18.22
C HIS A 4 3.61 -9.60 -17.01
N LYS A 5 2.39 -10.15 -17.04
CA LYS A 5 1.90 -11.10 -16.06
C LYS A 5 2.92 -12.23 -15.92
N LEU A 6 3.40 -12.46 -14.70
CA LEU A 6 4.27 -13.60 -14.42
C LEU A 6 3.46 -14.91 -14.43
N PRO A 7 4.05 -16.03 -14.88
CA PRO A 7 3.38 -17.33 -14.81
C PRO A 7 3.13 -17.75 -13.35
N VAL A 8 4.03 -17.36 -12.43
CA VAL A 8 3.91 -17.53 -10.98
C VAL A 8 4.50 -16.29 -10.31
N TYR A 9 3.80 -15.74 -9.33
CA TYR A 9 4.33 -14.68 -8.48
C TYR A 9 4.96 -15.28 -7.21
N PRO A 10 6.25 -14.98 -6.93
CA PRO A 10 6.87 -15.30 -5.64
C PRO A 10 6.07 -14.70 -4.47
N ALA A 11 6.21 -15.29 -3.27
CA ALA A 11 5.46 -14.84 -2.09
C ALA A 11 5.83 -13.41 -1.64
N ASP A 12 7.08 -12.99 -1.88
CA ASP A 12 7.60 -11.64 -1.62
C ASP A 12 7.33 -10.65 -2.76
N HIS A 13 6.66 -11.08 -3.82
CA HIS A 13 6.31 -10.22 -4.94
C HIS A 13 5.13 -9.30 -4.57
N PRO A 14 5.16 -7.99 -4.92
CA PRO A 14 4.12 -7.03 -4.55
C PRO A 14 2.68 -7.44 -4.89
N VAL A 15 2.48 -8.02 -6.08
CA VAL A 15 1.19 -8.60 -6.50
C VAL A 15 0.68 -9.68 -5.55
N ALA A 16 1.56 -10.61 -5.12
CA ALA A 16 1.17 -11.69 -4.23
C ALA A 16 0.81 -11.14 -2.84
N LEU A 17 1.64 -10.22 -2.32
CA LEU A 17 1.39 -9.52 -1.06
C LEU A 17 0.02 -8.81 -1.07
N ALA A 18 -0.24 -7.99 -2.10
CA ALA A 18 -1.48 -7.25 -2.23
C ALA A 18 -2.72 -8.16 -2.27
N LEU A 19 -2.67 -9.24 -3.06
CA LEU A 19 -3.78 -10.20 -3.15
C LEU A 19 -4.02 -10.94 -1.82
N CYS A 20 -2.96 -11.40 -1.16
CA CYS A 20 -3.07 -12.07 0.13
C CYS A 20 -3.60 -11.14 1.23
N ALA A 21 -3.16 -9.88 1.26
CA ALA A 21 -3.62 -8.87 2.21
C ALA A 21 -5.10 -8.54 2.00
N MET A 22 -5.52 -8.31 0.75
CA MET A 22 -6.93 -8.08 0.40
C MET A 22 -7.81 -9.27 0.76
N PHE A 23 -7.40 -10.49 0.43
CA PHE A 23 -8.13 -11.69 0.83
C PHE A 23 -8.28 -11.78 2.35
N SER A 24 -7.18 -11.61 3.09
CA SER A 24 -7.18 -11.71 4.55
C SER A 24 -8.04 -10.61 5.20
N SER A 25 -8.02 -9.39 4.65
CA SER A 25 -8.86 -8.28 5.12
C SER A 25 -10.34 -8.58 4.91
N LEU A 26 -10.72 -9.11 3.74
CA LEU A 26 -12.10 -9.52 3.46
C LEU A 26 -12.58 -10.70 4.31
N ASP A 27 -11.70 -11.67 4.58
CA ASP A 27 -12.02 -12.87 5.38
C ASP A 27 -12.16 -12.55 6.87
N THR A 28 -11.30 -11.67 7.40
CA THR A 28 -11.24 -11.38 8.85
C THR A 28 -11.92 -10.07 9.27
N GLY A 29 -12.23 -9.20 8.32
CA GLY A 29 -12.75 -7.85 8.58
C GLY A 29 -11.71 -6.87 9.14
N ARG A 30 -10.43 -7.23 9.17
CA ARG A 30 -9.34 -6.35 9.63
C ARG A 30 -8.97 -5.29 8.60
N GLU A 31 -8.39 -4.20 9.08
CA GLU A 31 -7.87 -3.12 8.24
C GLU A 31 -6.84 -3.62 7.23
N LEU A 32 -6.94 -3.15 5.98
CA LEU A 32 -6.13 -3.62 4.87
C LEU A 32 -4.62 -3.40 5.09
N ILE A 33 -4.26 -2.28 5.72
CA ILE A 33 -2.85 -1.97 6.02
C ILE A 33 -2.27 -2.93 7.07
N GLU A 34 -3.09 -3.38 8.02
CA GLU A 34 -2.64 -4.35 9.04
C GLU A 34 -2.43 -5.73 8.43
N THR A 35 -3.38 -6.20 7.61
CA THR A 35 -3.24 -7.52 6.97
C THR A 35 -2.11 -7.54 5.95
N LEU A 36 -1.80 -6.39 5.34
CA LEU A 36 -0.62 -6.23 4.48
C LEU A 36 0.69 -6.29 5.28
N ALA A 37 0.78 -5.58 6.41
CA ALA A 37 1.93 -5.64 7.30
C ALA A 37 2.22 -7.07 7.79
N ASP A 38 1.19 -7.77 8.26
CA ASP A 38 1.31 -9.17 8.70
C ASP A 38 1.74 -10.11 7.57
N THR A 39 1.21 -9.91 6.36
CA THR A 39 1.57 -10.72 5.19
C THR A 39 3.02 -10.48 4.78
N ALA A 40 3.46 -9.22 4.78
CA ALA A 40 4.81 -8.83 4.44
C ALA A 40 5.83 -9.36 5.45
N GLU A 41 5.54 -9.26 6.76
CA GLU A 41 6.40 -9.78 7.82
C GLU A 41 6.65 -11.29 7.66
N ARG A 42 5.60 -12.08 7.37
CA ARG A 42 5.70 -13.54 7.20
C ARG A 42 6.62 -13.96 6.05
N VAL A 43 6.80 -13.12 5.04
CA VAL A 43 7.66 -13.39 3.88
C VAL A 43 8.95 -12.57 3.90
N GLY A 44 9.23 -11.88 5.01
CA GLY A 44 10.48 -11.12 5.20
C GLY A 44 10.56 -9.82 4.40
N VAL A 45 9.43 -9.22 4.03
CA VAL A 45 9.38 -7.93 3.34
C VAL A 45 9.23 -6.81 4.40
N PRO A 46 10.21 -5.89 4.53
CA PRO A 46 10.13 -4.83 5.54
C PRO A 46 9.00 -3.83 5.24
N PHE A 47 8.36 -3.34 6.31
CA PHE A 47 7.39 -2.24 6.25
C PHE A 47 8.07 -0.97 5.70
N GLY A 48 7.41 -0.25 4.78
CA GLY A 48 8.00 0.94 4.14
C GLY A 48 9.10 0.67 3.12
N SER A 49 9.33 -0.59 2.73
CA SER A 49 10.23 -0.90 1.61
C SER A 49 9.55 -0.67 0.26
N GLU A 50 10.33 -0.48 -0.81
CA GLU A 50 9.80 -0.28 -2.17
C GLU A 50 8.80 -1.38 -2.58
N ARG A 51 9.09 -2.65 -2.25
CA ARG A 51 8.16 -3.77 -2.52
C ARG A 51 6.87 -3.66 -1.72
N PHE A 52 6.95 -3.21 -0.47
CA PHE A 52 5.79 -3.00 0.37
C PHE A 52 4.93 -1.86 -0.17
N ASP A 53 5.55 -0.74 -0.55
CA ASP A 53 4.88 0.43 -1.11
C ASP A 53 4.16 0.09 -2.42
N GLU A 54 4.81 -0.68 -3.30
CA GLU A 54 4.19 -1.20 -4.51
C GLU A 54 2.97 -2.08 -4.21
N ALA A 55 3.06 -2.96 -3.21
CA ALA A 55 1.95 -3.82 -2.81
C ALA A 55 0.79 -3.00 -2.24
N ALA A 56 1.09 -2.02 -1.38
CA ALA A 56 0.11 -1.12 -0.80
C ALA A 56 -0.63 -0.30 -1.88
N ALA A 57 0.12 0.24 -2.85
CA ALA A 57 -0.45 0.96 -3.99
C ALA A 57 -1.34 0.08 -4.88
N MET A 58 -0.99 -1.20 -5.08
CA MET A 58 -1.82 -2.18 -5.78
C MET A 58 -3.10 -2.52 -5.00
N ALA A 59 -3.01 -2.63 -3.68
CA ALA A 59 -4.14 -2.90 -2.79
C ALA A 59 -5.07 -1.69 -2.61
N GLY A 60 -4.67 -0.50 -3.05
CA GLY A 60 -5.49 0.72 -3.01
C GLY A 60 -5.14 1.70 -1.90
N ILE A 61 -4.06 1.45 -1.15
CA ILE A 61 -3.55 2.28 -0.06
C ILE A 61 -2.11 2.76 -0.36
N PRO A 62 -1.92 3.66 -1.33
CA PRO A 62 -0.60 4.16 -1.69
C PRO A 62 0.08 4.98 -0.58
N TYR A 63 1.42 4.97 -0.56
CA TYR A 63 2.23 5.79 0.34
C TYR A 63 2.31 7.25 -0.15
N CYS A 64 1.96 8.20 0.72
CA CYS A 64 2.08 9.63 0.49
C CYS A 64 3.41 10.14 1.09
N ARG A 65 4.33 10.55 0.23
CA ARG A 65 5.64 11.06 0.66
C ARG A 65 5.54 12.36 1.46
N SER A 66 4.62 13.25 1.09
CA SER A 66 4.49 14.55 1.76
C SER A 66 4.01 14.44 3.21
N LEU A 67 3.32 13.35 3.54
CA LEU A 67 2.82 13.10 4.89
C LEU A 67 3.57 12.01 5.63
N ASP A 68 4.41 11.24 4.92
CA ASP A 68 5.05 10.03 5.46
C ASP A 68 4.01 9.03 5.99
N LEU A 69 2.92 8.83 5.24
CA LEU A 69 1.76 8.01 5.63
C LEU A 69 1.19 7.23 4.44
N TYR A 70 0.63 6.05 4.71
CA TYR A 70 -0.23 5.34 3.76
C TYR A 70 -1.65 5.90 3.81
N LEU A 71 -2.20 6.24 2.64
CA LEU A 71 -3.50 6.89 2.50
C LEU A 71 -4.28 6.26 1.36
N ASP A 72 -5.59 6.46 1.30
CA ASP A 72 -6.33 6.14 0.08
C ASP A 72 -5.84 7.02 -1.08
N ARG A 73 -6.12 6.57 -2.30
CA ARG A 73 -5.62 7.23 -3.51
C ARG A 73 -6.11 8.68 -3.66
N GLN A 74 -7.28 9.04 -3.15
CA GLN A 74 -7.79 10.40 -3.29
C GLN A 74 -7.06 11.33 -2.31
N THR A 75 -6.99 10.97 -1.03
CA THR A 75 -6.27 11.75 -0.02
C THR A 75 -4.78 11.86 -0.33
N GLN A 76 -4.14 10.79 -0.81
CA GLN A 76 -2.75 10.83 -1.27
C GLN A 76 -2.55 11.89 -2.36
N ARG A 77 -3.43 11.92 -3.37
CA ARG A 77 -3.34 12.88 -4.50
C ARG A 77 -3.52 14.31 -4.04
N GLU A 78 -4.46 14.56 -3.14
CA GLU A 78 -4.69 15.88 -2.58
C GLU A 78 -3.49 16.36 -1.76
N ALA A 79 -2.91 15.49 -0.93
CA ALA A 79 -1.72 15.78 -0.15
C ALA A 79 -0.49 16.03 -1.04
N GLU A 80 -0.30 15.24 -2.11
CA GLU A 80 0.82 15.40 -3.05
C GLU A 80 0.68 16.62 -3.97
N ALA A 81 -0.52 17.17 -4.14
CA ALA A 81 -0.76 18.41 -4.87
C ALA A 81 -0.38 19.68 -4.07
N LEU A 82 -0.17 19.55 -2.75
CA LEU A 82 0.13 20.66 -1.85
C LEU A 82 1.63 20.74 -1.52
N PRO A 83 2.16 21.94 -1.23
CA PRO A 83 3.46 22.07 -0.59
C PRO A 83 3.51 21.27 0.73
N PHE A 84 4.68 20.70 1.06
CA PHE A 84 4.86 19.85 2.26
C PHE A 84 4.24 20.43 3.54
N HIS A 85 4.49 21.71 3.82
CA HIS A 85 3.95 22.38 5.02
C HIS A 85 2.42 22.52 5.05
N LEU A 86 1.74 22.32 3.92
CA LEU A 86 0.28 22.37 3.77
C LEU A 86 -0.33 20.99 3.52
N ALA A 87 0.47 19.93 3.33
CA ALA A 87 -0.03 18.61 2.94
C ALA A 87 -1.05 18.05 3.95
N HIS A 88 -0.94 18.41 5.23
CA HIS A 88 -1.87 17.99 6.29
C HIS A 88 -3.31 18.48 6.07
N LEU A 89 -3.53 19.53 5.25
CA LEU A 89 -4.86 20.01 4.92
C LEU A 89 -5.68 19.00 4.09
N ALA A 90 -5.04 18.01 3.45
CA ALA A 90 -5.74 16.92 2.78
C ALA A 90 -6.47 15.97 3.75
N LEU A 91 -6.19 16.06 5.07
CA LEU A 91 -6.80 15.21 6.10
C LEU A 91 -8.02 15.85 6.78
N THR A 92 -8.40 17.07 6.42
CA THR A 92 -9.38 17.89 7.17
C THR A 92 -10.76 17.99 6.52
N HIS A 93 -11.15 17.01 5.70
CA HIS A 93 -12.47 16.98 5.03
C HIS A 93 -13.62 16.58 5.96
#